data_AF-A0A0E4H5P0-F1
#
_entry.id   AF-A0A0E4H5P0-F1
#
_cell.length_a   1.000
_cell.length_b   1.000
_cell.length_c   1.000
_cell.angle_alpha   90.00
_cell.angle_beta   90.00
_cell.angle_gamma   90.00
#
_symmetry.space_group_name_H-M   'P 1'
#
loop_
_entity.id
_entity.type
_entity.pdbx_description
1 polymer ?
#
loop_
_entity_poly.entity_id
_entity_poly.type
_entity_poly.pdbx_seq_one_letter_code
_entity_poly.pdbx_strand_id
1 'polypeptide(L)'
;MTEAYFEAQQQAALLSEAIDLALGIRHLTIITGDVETAADAALIEQLSVAARRGHAKARLKTCRSGNDYVTFYLEPIAGQDKPSAADDFVESLAALAEQLNPSGWRITRSPHYIA
;
A
#
# COMPACT_ATOMS: atom_id res chain seq x y z
N MET A 1 18.06 24.87 10.76
CA MET A 1 16.57 24.85 10.84
C MET A 1 15.95 23.74 9.99
N THR A 2 16.67 23.21 9.00
CA THR A 2 16.23 22.12 8.12
C THR A 2 16.38 20.73 8.74
N GLU A 3 17.49 20.43 9.43
CA GLU A 3 17.72 19.10 10.03
C GLU A 3 16.70 18.73 11.11
N ALA A 4 16.47 19.60 12.09
CA ALA A 4 15.47 19.35 13.15
C ALA A 4 14.04 19.16 12.59
N TYR A 5 13.73 19.78 11.44
CA TYR A 5 12.45 19.59 10.77
C TYR A 5 12.37 18.21 10.08
N PHE A 6 13.45 17.78 9.39
CA PHE A 6 13.51 16.46 8.78
C PHE A 6 13.45 15.33 9.82
N GLU A 7 14.17 15.49 10.93
CA GLU A 7 14.13 14.53 12.05
C GLU A 7 12.72 14.40 12.64
N ALA A 8 12.03 15.54 12.86
CA ALA A 8 10.65 15.52 13.35
C ALA A 8 9.68 14.84 12.37
N GLN A 9 9.87 15.02 11.05
CA GLN A 9 9.08 14.33 10.03
C GLN A 9 9.35 12.81 10.01
N GLN A 10 10.60 12.39 10.16
CA GLN A 10 10.95 10.97 10.22
C GLN A 10 10.35 10.30 11.47
N GLN A 11 10.43 10.95 12.63
CA GLN A 11 9.82 10.44 13.86
C GLN A 11 8.30 10.33 13.74
N ALA A 12 7.64 11.33 13.15
CA ALA A 12 6.20 11.29 12.91
C ALA A 12 5.80 10.16 11.95
N ALA A 13 6.60 9.90 10.91
CA ALA A 13 6.36 8.80 9.98
C ALA A 13 6.48 7.43 10.65
N LEU A 14 7.53 7.22 11.46
CA LEU A 14 7.73 5.97 12.21
C LEU A 14 6.59 5.73 13.21
N LEU A 15 6.14 6.77 13.91
CA LEU A 15 5.01 6.66 14.84
C LEU A 15 3.71 6.32 14.09
N SER A 16 3.45 6.95 12.95
CA SER A 16 2.28 6.65 12.12
C SER A 16 2.31 5.20 11.66
N GLU A 17 3.45 4.70 11.19
CA GLU A 17 3.60 3.30 10.76
C GLU A 17 3.39 2.33 11.94
N ALA A 18 3.92 2.64 13.12
CA ALA A 18 3.71 1.83 14.33
C ALA A 18 2.22 1.80 14.75
N ILE A 19 1.52 2.94 14.65
CA ILE A 19 0.08 3.03 14.93
C ILE A 19 -0.71 2.22 13.90
N ASP A 20 -0.43 2.38 12.62
CA ASP A 20 -1.10 1.61 11.56
C ASP A 20 -0.87 0.10 11.78
N LEU A 21 0.36 -0.32 12.10
CA LEU A 21 0.67 -1.70 12.44
C LEU A 21 -0.12 -2.21 13.66
N ALA A 22 -0.19 -1.42 14.73
CA ALA A 22 -0.95 -1.76 15.95
C ALA A 22 -2.47 -1.87 15.68
N LEU A 23 -2.98 -1.10 14.72
CA LEU A 23 -4.35 -1.18 14.23
C LEU A 23 -4.58 -2.32 13.22
N GLY A 24 -3.54 -3.11 12.92
CA GLY A 24 -3.62 -4.21 11.96
C GLY A 24 -3.64 -3.75 10.50
N ILE A 25 -3.31 -2.50 10.24
CA ILE A 25 -3.27 -1.91 8.90
C ILE A 25 -1.97 -2.35 8.21
N ARG A 26 -2.07 -2.61 6.91
CA ARG A 26 -0.97 -3.05 6.06
C ARG A 26 -0.91 -2.22 4.80
N HIS A 27 0.29 -1.95 4.31
CA HIS A 27 0.49 -1.06 3.18
C HIS A 27 1.13 -1.81 2.01
N LEU A 28 0.63 -1.53 0.80
CA LEU A 28 1.24 -1.97 -0.45
C LEU A 28 1.58 -0.73 -1.26
N THR A 29 2.87 -0.50 -1.50
CA THR A 29 3.36 0.57 -2.36
C THR A 29 3.85 -0.02 -3.68
N ILE A 30 3.37 0.53 -4.79
CA ILE A 30 3.79 0.18 -6.13
C ILE A 30 4.42 1.43 -6.73
N ILE A 31 5.71 1.36 -7.01
CA ILE A 31 6.43 2.40 -7.75
C ILE A 31 6.25 2.05 -9.22
N THR A 32 5.45 2.86 -9.91
CA THR A 32 5.10 2.67 -11.31
C THR A 32 6.14 3.27 -12.25
N GLY A 33 6.97 4.18 -11.75
CA GLY A 33 7.73 5.11 -12.59
C GLY A 33 6.79 6.14 -13.22
N ASP A 34 7.30 6.92 -14.18
CA ASP A 34 6.49 7.89 -14.89
C ASP A 34 5.41 7.17 -15.72
N VAL A 35 4.15 7.52 -15.47
CA VAL A 35 3.01 7.01 -16.22
C VAL A 35 2.95 7.74 -17.56
N GLU A 36 3.61 7.19 -18.57
CA GLU A 36 3.77 7.87 -19.87
C GLU A 36 2.62 7.59 -20.83
N THR A 37 1.88 6.49 -20.64
CA THR A 37 0.83 6.07 -21.58
C THR A 37 -0.54 5.87 -20.92
N ALA A 38 -1.60 5.99 -21.73
CA ALA A 38 -2.96 5.66 -21.30
C ALA A 38 -3.12 4.18 -20.93
N ALA A 39 -2.28 3.30 -21.47
CA ALA A 39 -2.26 1.89 -21.12
C ALA A 39 -1.74 1.69 -19.68
N ASP A 40 -0.67 2.40 -19.30
CA ASP A 40 -0.12 2.36 -17.94
C ASP A 40 -1.13 2.87 -16.91
N ALA A 41 -1.82 3.97 -17.23
CA ALA A 41 -2.90 4.51 -16.40
C ALA A 41 -4.06 3.51 -16.23
N ALA A 42 -4.40 2.76 -17.28
CA ALA A 42 -5.45 1.74 -17.23
C ALA A 42 -5.07 0.55 -16.33
N LEU A 43 -3.78 0.19 -16.24
CA LEU A 43 -3.31 -0.88 -15.36
C LEU A 43 -3.36 -0.44 -13.88
N ILE A 44 -2.99 0.80 -13.59
CA ILE A 44 -3.11 1.38 -12.23
C ILE A 44 -4.58 1.49 -11.81
N GLU A 45 -5.47 1.86 -12.73
CA GLU A 45 -6.91 1.91 -12.44
C GLU A 45 -7.47 0.50 -12.18
N GLN A 46 -7.03 -0.52 -12.92
CA GLN A 46 -7.40 -1.92 -12.63
C GLN A 46 -7.02 -2.34 -11.21
N LEU A 47 -5.81 -2.01 -10.76
CA LEU A 47 -5.39 -2.24 -9.38
C LEU A 47 -6.25 -1.47 -8.38
N SER A 48 -6.54 -0.20 -8.66
CA SER A 48 -7.33 0.66 -7.79
C SER A 48 -8.78 0.16 -7.67
N VAL A 49 -9.35 -0.37 -8.75
CA VAL A 49 -10.65 -1.05 -8.75
C VAL A 49 -10.60 -2.33 -7.92
N ALA A 50 -9.58 -3.16 -8.10
CA ALA A 50 -9.40 -4.38 -7.30
C ALA A 50 -9.29 -4.08 -5.80
N ALA A 51 -8.50 -3.05 -5.44
CA ALA A 51 -8.36 -2.59 -4.07
C ALA A 51 -9.69 -2.10 -3.48
N ARG A 52 -10.46 -1.31 -4.25
CA ARG A 52 -11.79 -0.81 -3.82
C ARG A 52 -12.84 -1.90 -3.70
N ARG A 53 -12.76 -2.96 -4.51
CA ARG A 53 -13.65 -4.13 -4.41
C ARG A 53 -13.49 -4.85 -3.06
N GLY A 54 -12.32 -4.74 -2.44
CA GLY A 54 -12.02 -5.32 -1.14
C GLY A 54 -11.73 -6.81 -1.18
N HIS A 55 -11.40 -7.35 -0.01
CA HIS A 55 -11.14 -8.77 0.23
C HIS A 55 -12.18 -9.31 1.22
N ALA A 56 -12.37 -10.62 1.27
CA ALA A 56 -13.42 -11.24 2.10
C ALA A 56 -13.38 -10.83 3.59
N LYS A 57 -12.20 -10.43 4.09
CA LYS A 57 -11.93 -10.12 5.50
C LYS A 57 -11.18 -8.79 5.72
N ALA A 58 -10.87 -8.06 4.66
CA ALA A 58 -10.11 -6.81 4.71
C ALA A 58 -10.59 -5.85 3.63
N ARG A 59 -10.38 -4.56 3.84
CA ARG A 59 -10.84 -3.51 2.93
C ARG A 59 -9.78 -2.44 2.74
N LEU A 60 -9.94 -1.67 1.66
CA LEU A 60 -9.15 -0.46 1.46
C LEU A 60 -9.59 0.61 2.47
N LYS A 61 -8.67 1.03 3.36
CA LYS A 61 -8.83 2.18 4.25
C LYS A 61 -8.67 3.48 3.48
N THR A 62 -7.58 3.60 2.73
CA THR A 62 -7.28 4.76 1.89
C THR A 62 -6.26 4.41 0.82
N CYS A 63 -6.18 5.25 -0.21
CA CYS A 63 -5.17 5.17 -1.26
C CYS A 63 -4.47 6.52 -1.36
N ARG A 64 -3.15 6.50 -1.47
CA ARG A 64 -2.32 7.68 -1.73
C ARG A 64 -1.58 7.46 -3.03
N SER A 65 -1.75 8.35 -3.99
CA SER A 65 -0.96 8.34 -5.23
C SER A 65 -0.05 9.56 -5.31
N GLY A 66 1.13 9.34 -5.90
CA GLY A 66 2.02 10.37 -6.41
C GLY A 66 2.07 10.31 -7.94
N ASN A 67 3.06 10.99 -8.53
CA ASN A 67 3.27 10.95 -9.97
C ASN A 67 3.78 9.58 -10.44
N ASP A 68 4.57 8.92 -9.60
CA ASP A 68 5.36 7.73 -9.92
C ASP A 68 5.12 6.55 -8.96
N TYR A 69 4.15 6.68 -8.05
CA TYR A 69 3.79 5.62 -7.11
C TYR A 69 2.32 5.65 -6.72
N VAL A 70 1.83 4.51 -6.24
CA VAL A 70 0.56 4.37 -5.54
C VAL A 70 0.75 3.51 -4.30
N THR A 71 0.19 3.95 -3.18
CA THR A 71 0.19 3.22 -1.91
C THR A 71 -1.25 2.94 -1.48
N PHE A 72 -1.57 1.66 -1.31
CA PHE A 72 -2.83 1.18 -0.76
C PHE A 72 -2.68 0.87 0.73
N TYR A 73 -3.57 1.42 1.54
CA TYR A 73 -3.65 1.16 2.98
C TYR A 73 -4.83 0.22 3.22
N LEU A 74 -4.57 -0.97 3.72
CA LEU A 74 -5.53 -2.05 3.87
C LEU A 74 -5.76 -2.34 5.35
N GLU A 75 -7.01 -2.42 5.76
CA GLU A 75 -7.38 -2.68 7.15
C GLU A 75 -8.28 -3.92 7.26
N PRO A 76 -8.20 -4.69 8.37
CA PRO A 76 -9.14 -5.76 8.63
C PRO A 76 -10.56 -5.20 8.82
N ILE A 77 -11.56 -5.99 8.46
CA ILE A 77 -12.96 -5.64 8.75
C ILE A 77 -13.24 -5.89 10.24
N ALA A 78 -13.87 -4.92 10.91
CA ALA A 78 -14.17 -4.99 12.34
C ALA A 78 -14.91 -6.29 12.73
N GLY A 79 -14.52 -6.87 13.86
CA GLY A 79 -15.05 -8.16 14.34
C GLY A 79 -14.37 -9.40 13.74
N GLN A 80 -13.32 -9.21 12.93
CA GLN A 80 -12.47 -10.28 12.44
C GLN A 80 -11.03 -10.05 12.93
N ASP A 81 -10.75 -10.50 14.15
CA ASP A 81 -9.52 -10.22 14.93
C ASP A 81 -8.28 -10.96 14.42
N LYS A 82 -7.98 -10.93 13.12
CA LYS A 82 -6.69 -11.42 12.63
C LYS A 82 -5.98 -10.41 11.73
N PRO A 83 -4.75 -9.96 12.09
CA PRO A 83 -3.92 -9.17 11.20
C PRO A 83 -3.66 -9.88 9.84
N SER A 84 -3.78 -11.22 9.81
CA SER A 84 -3.58 -12.00 8.59
C SER A 84 -4.51 -11.60 7.43
N ALA A 85 -5.71 -11.07 7.70
CA ALA A 85 -6.65 -10.72 6.64
C ALA A 85 -6.16 -9.54 5.78
N ALA A 86 -5.52 -8.55 6.41
CA ALA A 86 -4.90 -7.43 5.71
C ALA A 86 -3.61 -7.87 5.01
N ASP A 87 -2.83 -8.76 5.63
CA ASP A 87 -1.65 -9.38 5.01
C ASP A 87 -2.04 -10.17 3.74
N ASP A 88 -3.06 -11.03 3.81
CA ASP A 88 -3.57 -11.81 2.67
C ASP A 88 -4.07 -10.89 1.54
N PHE A 89 -4.66 -9.74 1.90
CA PHE A 89 -5.10 -8.76 0.90
C PHE A 89 -3.93 -8.02 0.26
N VAL A 90 -2.89 -7.67 1.03
CA VAL A 90 -1.64 -7.13 0.49
C VAL A 90 -1.04 -8.11 -0.52
N GLU A 91 -0.95 -9.40 -0.17
CA GLU A 91 -0.38 -10.40 -1.09
C GLU A 91 -1.23 -10.60 -2.35
N SER A 92 -2.55 -10.60 -2.21
CA SER A 92 -3.46 -10.70 -3.37
C SER A 92 -3.31 -9.52 -4.33
N LEU A 93 -3.21 -8.30 -3.80
CA LEU A 93 -2.99 -7.11 -4.62
C LEU A 93 -1.57 -7.05 -5.18
N ALA A 94 -0.57 -7.52 -4.44
CA ALA A 94 0.80 -7.60 -4.91
C ALA A 94 0.92 -8.59 -6.08
N ALA A 95 0.30 -9.77 -5.97
CA ALA A 95 0.26 -10.75 -7.05
C ALA A 95 -0.43 -10.18 -8.31
N LEU A 96 -1.52 -9.43 -8.15
CA LEU A 96 -2.17 -8.75 -9.28
C LEU A 96 -1.24 -7.69 -9.89
N ALA A 97 -0.53 -6.92 -9.07
CA ALA A 97 0.42 -5.92 -9.55
C ALA A 97 1.60 -6.58 -10.31
N GLU A 98 2.10 -7.72 -9.84
CA GLU A 98 3.12 -8.52 -10.51
C GLU A 98 2.64 -9.06 -11.86
N GLN A 99 1.38 -9.48 -11.96
CA GLN A 99 0.77 -9.94 -13.22
C GLN A 99 0.58 -8.82 -14.24
N LEU A 100 0.18 -7.64 -13.78
CA LEU A 100 -0.05 -6.49 -14.64
C LEU A 100 1.26 -5.83 -15.09
N ASN A 101 2.35 -6.00 -14.32
CA ASN A 101 3.62 -5.31 -14.42
C ASN A 101 4.13 -5.14 -15.87
N PRO A 102 3.88 -3.99 -16.51
CA PRO A 102 4.12 -3.84 -17.94
C PRO A 102 5.62 -3.65 -18.25
N SER A 103 6.45 -3.27 -17.27
CA SER A 103 7.81 -2.80 -17.56
C SER A 103 8.73 -2.57 -16.35
N GLY A 104 8.44 -3.15 -15.17
CA GLY A 104 9.37 -3.14 -14.03
C GLY A 104 8.91 -2.36 -12.80
N TRP A 105 7.60 -2.34 -12.53
CA TRP A 105 7.05 -1.82 -11.27
C TRP A 105 7.78 -2.43 -10.07
N ARG A 106 8.13 -1.58 -9.10
CA ARG A 106 8.70 -2.04 -7.82
C ARG A 106 7.60 -2.12 -6.79
N ILE A 107 7.40 -3.31 -6.25
CA ILE A 107 6.31 -3.60 -5.34
C ILE A 107 6.90 -3.78 -3.94
N THR A 108 6.52 -2.89 -3.02
CA THR A 108 6.99 -2.87 -1.63
C THR A 108 5.82 -3.12 -0.70
N ARG A 109 5.98 -4.12 0.17
CA ARG A 109 4.98 -4.51 1.18
C ARG A 109 5.44 -3.96 2.53
N SER A 110 4.55 -3.37 3.33
CA SER A 110 4.84 -2.96 4.70
C SER A 110 3.84 -3.61 5.68
N PRO A 111 4.30 -4.01 6.90
CA PRO A 111 5.65 -3.81 7.42
C PRO A 111 6.64 -4.85 6.87
N HIS A 112 7.83 -4.39 6.50
CA HIS A 112 8.98 -5.30 6.53
C HIS A 112 9.19 -5.65 8.00
N TYR A 113 8.97 -6.91 8.37
CA TYR A 113 9.27 -7.41 9.71
C TYR A 113 10.78 -7.26 9.93
N ILE A 114 11.20 -6.15 10.55
CA ILE A 114 12.52 -6.08 11.17
C ILE A 114 12.32 -6.64 12.57
N ALA A 115 12.49 -7.96 12.68
CA ALA A 115 12.64 -8.65 13.97
C ALA A 115 13.99 -8.29 14.60
#